data_AF-A0A9C7PKX7-F1
#
_entry.id   AF-A0A9C7PKX7-F1
#
_cell.length_a   1.000
_cell.length_b   1.000
_cell.length_c   1.000
_cell.angle_alpha   90.00
_cell.angle_beta   90.00
_cell.angle_gamma   90.00
#
_symmetry.space_group_name_H-M   'P 1'
#
loop_
_entity.id
_entity.type
_entity.pdbx_description
1 polymer ?
#
loop_
_entity_poly.entity_id
_entity_poly.type
_entity_poly.pdbx_seq_one_letter_code
_entity_poly.pdbx_strand_id
1 'polypeptide(L)' 'MKLSPSIEALIEGLRHLPGVGPKSAQRMTLHLLERDREGAQQIAEAIEVALSQGEKLRPLPQFHRAGDL' A
#
# COMPACT_ATOMS: atom_id res chain seq x y z
N MET A 1 -7.31 14.23 -16.11
CA MET A 1 -7.02 12.93 -16.75
C MET A 1 -7.86 11.89 -16.02
N LYS A 2 -8.74 11.17 -16.70
CA LYS A 2 -9.59 10.15 -16.08
C LYS A 2 -8.83 8.84 -16.04
N LEU A 3 -8.60 8.29 -14.86
CA LEU A 3 -7.92 7.01 -14.70
C LEU A 3 -8.93 5.88 -14.90
N SER A 4 -8.45 4.67 -15.20
CA SER A 4 -9.36 3.52 -15.20
C SER A 4 -9.82 3.24 -13.77
N PRO A 5 -11.04 2.72 -13.57
CA PRO A 5 -11.53 2.38 -12.23
C PRO A 5 -10.58 1.45 -11.45
N SER A 6 -9.87 0.55 -12.15
CA SER A 6 -8.87 -0.34 -11.56
C SER A 6 -7.64 0.40 -11.02
N ILE A 7 -7.17 1.45 -11.72
CA ILE A 7 -6.03 2.26 -11.27
C ILE A 7 -6.45 3.12 -10.08
N GLU A 8 -7.66 3.68 -10.10
CA GLU A 8 -8.20 4.44 -8.96
C GLU A 8 -8.34 3.56 -7.72
N ALA A 9 -8.84 2.34 -7.88
CA ALA A 9 -8.93 1.37 -6.77
C ALA A 9 -7.56 1.01 -6.19
N LEU A 10 -6.52 0.85 -7.01
CA LEU A 10 -5.16 0.61 -6.53
C LEU A 10 -4.60 1.82 -5.76
N ILE A 11 -4.82 3.05 -6.26
CA ILE A 11 -4.43 4.28 -5.56
C ILE A 11 -5.11 4.34 -4.18
N GLU A 12 -6.41 4.09 -4.11
CA GLU A 12 -7.13 4.06 -2.83
C GLU A 12 -6.66 2.91 -1.93
N GLY A 13 -6.35 1.75 -2.50
CA GLY A 13 -5.76 0.61 -1.79
C GLY A 13 -4.46 0.99 -1.08
N LEU A 14 -3.53 1.63 -1.78
CA LEU A 14 -2.23 2.04 -1.23
C LEU A 14 -2.34 3.09 -0.11
N ARG A 15 -3.44 3.87 -0.06
CA ARG A 15 -3.67 4.86 1.00
C ARG A 15 -3.99 4.26 2.37
N HIS A 16 -4.26 2.95 2.44
CA HIS A 16 -4.38 2.25 3.73
C HIS A 16 -3.03 2.07 4.43
N LEU A 17 -1.90 2.28 3.73
CA LEU A 17 -0.58 2.18 4.31
C LEU A 17 -0.25 3.44 5.15
N PRO A 18 0.34 3.28 6.35
CA PRO A 18 0.70 4.41 7.19
C PRO A 18 1.72 5.31 6.49
N GLY A 19 1.48 6.63 6.48
CA GLY A 19 2.36 7.61 5.82
C GLY A 19 2.16 7.76 4.32
N VAL A 20 1.24 7.01 3.69
CA VAL A 20 0.97 7.10 2.25
C VAL A 20 -0.26 7.98 1.97
N GLY A 21 0.00 9.25 1.67
CA GLY A 21 -1.05 10.19 1.22
C GLY A 21 -1.42 10.06 -0.28
N PRO A 22 -2.47 10.75 -0.75
CA PRO A 22 -3.01 10.61 -2.11
C PRO A 22 -1.97 10.78 -3.23
N LYS A 23 -1.13 11.82 -3.12
CA LYS A 23 -0.06 12.10 -4.09
C LYS A 23 1.05 11.04 -4.09
N SER A 24 1.32 10.45 -2.92
CA SER A 24 2.30 9.36 -2.81
C SER A 24 1.75 8.08 -3.42
N ALA A 25 0.50 7.72 -3.08
CA ALA A 25 -0.18 6.57 -3.64
C ALA A 25 -0.24 6.63 -5.18
N GLN A 26 -0.61 7.78 -5.75
CA GLN A 26 -0.61 7.98 -7.21
C GLN A 26 0.77 7.73 -7.83
N ARG A 27 1.84 8.30 -7.24
CA ARG A 27 3.22 8.10 -7.72
C ARG A 27 3.64 6.62 -7.66
N MET A 28 3.31 5.95 -6.56
CA MET A 28 3.61 4.53 -6.38
C MET A 28 2.89 3.67 -7.41
N THR A 29 1.59 3.89 -7.61
CA THR A 29 0.81 3.17 -8.63
C THR A 29 1.42 3.33 -10.03
N LEU A 30 1.73 4.56 -10.44
CA LEU A 30 2.33 4.80 -11.76
C LEU A 30 3.70 4.12 -11.89
N HIS A 31 4.55 4.21 -10.85
CA HIS A 31 5.85 3.56 -10.84
C HIS A 31 5.73 2.03 -10.98
N LEU A 32 4.88 1.39 -10.19
CA LEU A 32 4.65 -0.05 -10.22
C LEU A 32 4.14 -0.50 -11.60
N LEU A 33 3.19 0.21 -12.20
CA LEU A 33 2.60 -0.21 -13.47
C LEU A 33 3.48 0.07 -14.69
N GLU A 34 4.30 1.12 -14.65
CA GLU A 34 5.13 1.54 -15.79
C GLU A 34 6.55 0.97 -15.73
N ARG A 35 7.11 0.80 -14.52
CA ARG A 35 8.54 0.52 -14.34
C ARG A 35 8.83 -0.76 -13.56
N ASP A 36 7.92 -1.22 -12.71
CA ASP A 36 8.17 -2.35 -11.82
C ASP A 36 6.93 -3.24 -11.62
N ARG A 37 6.48 -3.86 -12.73
CA ARG A 37 5.31 -4.75 -12.71
C ARG A 37 5.57 -6.03 -11.94
N GLU A 38 6.79 -6.53 -11.98
CA GLU A 38 7.18 -7.73 -11.25
C GLU A 38 7.15 -7.45 -9.73
N GLY A 39 7.73 -6.33 -9.28
CA GLY A 39 7.64 -5.92 -7.87
C GLY A 39 6.19 -5.72 -7.42
N ALA A 40 5.32 -5.16 -8.28
CA ALA A 40 3.90 -5.04 -7.99
C ALA A 40 3.22 -6.40 -7.75
N GLN A 41 3.54 -7.40 -8.59
CA GLN A 41 3.00 -8.76 -8.47
C GLN A 41 3.51 -9.44 -7.19
N GLN A 42 4.80 -9.31 -6.89
CA GLN A 42 5.41 -9.88 -5.68
C GLN A 42 4.80 -9.28 -4.41
N ILE A 43 4.54 -7.97 -4.38
CA ILE A 43 3.88 -7.30 -3.26
C ILE A 43 2.45 -7.85 -3.08
N ALA A 44 1.68 -7.96 -4.17
CA ALA A 44 0.32 -8.48 -4.11
C ALA A 44 0.28 -9.91 -3.55
N GLU A 45 1.13 -10.79 -4.07
CA GLU A 45 1.25 -12.18 -3.61
C GLU A 45 1.69 -12.26 -2.15
N ALA A 46 2.69 -11.48 -1.75
CA ALA A 46 3.18 -11.47 -0.36
C ALA A 46 2.08 -11.03 0.63
N ILE A 47 1.25 -10.04 0.25
CA ILE A 47 0.10 -9.61 1.06
C ILE A 47 -0.92 -10.74 1.17
N GLU A 48 -1.30 -11.38 0.06
CA GLU A 48 -2.26 -12.48 0.05
C GLU A 48 -1.79 -13.67 0.89
N VAL A 49 -0.52 -14.06 0.73
CA VAL A 49 0.10 -15.13 1.52
C VAL A 49 0.07 -14.76 3.00
N ALA A 50 0.53 -13.58 3.39
CA ALA A 50 0.57 -13.16 4.79
C ALA A 50 -0.83 -13.15 5.45
N LEU A 51 -1.85 -12.68 4.71
CA LEU A 51 -3.24 -12.72 5.17
C LEU A 51 -3.76 -14.15 5.32
N SER A 52 -3.36 -15.07 4.44
CA SER A 52 -3.78 -16.48 4.48
C SER A 52 -3.16 -17.26 5.65
N GLN A 53 -1.91 -16.93 6.02
CA GLN A 53 -1.16 -17.68 7.03
C GLN A 53 -1.57 -17.32 8.47
N GLY A 54 -2.42 -16.29 8.66
CA GLY A 54 -2.95 -15.93 9.98
C GLY A 54 -1.85 -15.59 10.99
N GLU A 55 -0.65 -15.20 10.54
CA GLU A 55 0.42 -14.77 11.42
C GLU A 55 -0.09 -13.58 12.21
N LYS A 56 -0.43 -13.84 13.48
CA LYS A 56 -0.88 -12.82 14.41
C LYS A 56 0.33 -11.94 14.67
N LEU A 57 0.48 -10.90 13.86
CA LEU A 57 1.47 -9.86 14.07
C LEU A 57 1.35 -9.46 15.53
N ARG A 58 2.41 -9.71 16.30
CA ARG A 58 2.48 -9.25 17.69
C ARG A 58 2.14 -7.76 17.67
N PRO A 59 1.22 -7.28 18.52
CA PRO A 59 0.79 -5.89 18.46
C PRO A 59 2.03 -5.00 18.53
N LEU A 60 2.25 -4.21 17.48
CA LEU A 60 3.35 -3.26 17.45
C LEU A 60 3.14 -2.31 18.65
N PRO A 61 4.21 -1.98 19.41
CA PRO A 61 4.10 -0.99 20.47
C PRO A 61 3.52 0.28 19.84
N GLN A 62 2.48 0.81 20.49
CA GLN A 62 1.68 1.93 19.99
C GLN A 62 2.63 3.11 19.70
N PHE A 63 2.86 3.41 18.42
CA PHE A 63 3.63 4.58 18.03
C PHE A 63 2.87 5.81 18.53
N HIS A 64 3.36 6.41 19.61
CA HIS A 64 2.90 7.72 20.04
C HIS A 64 3.13 8.68 18.88
N ARG A 65 2.08 9.39 18.47
CA ARG A 65 2.13 10.34 17.36
C ARG A 65 3.18 11.40 17.68
N ALA A 66 4.11 11.62 16.76
CA ALA A 66 4.96 12.81 16.79
C ALA A 66 4.04 14.03 16.60
N GLY A 67 3.69 14.70 17.69
CA GLY A 67 2.76 15.84 17.69
C GLY A 67 2.18 16.23 19.06
N ASP A 68 2.38 15.45 20.12
CA ASP A 68 1.83 15.74 21.46
C ASP A 68 2.80 16.50 22.39
N LEU A 69 3.57 17.47 21.86
CA LEU A 69 4.40 18.41 22.63
C LEU A 69 4.16 19.86 22.18
#